data_AF-A0AAN6J7I6-F1
#
_entry.id   AF-A0AAN6J7I6-F1
#
_cell.length_a   1.000
_cell.length_b   1.000
_cell.length_c   1.000
_cell.angle_alpha   90.00
_cell.angle_beta   90.00
_cell.angle_gamma   90.00
#
_symmetry.space_group_name_H-M   'P 1'
#
loop_
_entity.id
_entity.type
_entity.pdbx_description
1 polymer ?
#
loop_
_entity_poly.entity_id
_entity_poly.type
_entity_poly.pdbx_seq_one_letter_code
_entity_poly.pdbx_strand_id
1 'polypeptide(L)'
;MDRDETLVVVTDLSICFGAALLDRDAETQKWHHMEKDLLLHTSDQQAWLQLEQKQATELTFGELVLKSIWVGAPPHSAEAYGKWEGRPGNIWLLRVEYRGDVGTVVTGIDVLFGTDAVDPRPGWSLIPSPLSLDAPPEVPVAKVTVRHGRPRASPVAPDTLLRAGHDGKFKIVQISDTHMVTGPGVCKDASDAEGQPLPESEADPLTVDFLENVLEVERPNLVILTGDQLHRDILDSQSTLFKVVTPMIDCSIPFAMVFGNHDDEGVQALSRNAQMQILETLPFNLAQAGPADIDGISNYHIQIFDTAPSRVPIATLFLIDSHGQVPSEIHNPDYMPIQSNQIAWFTETSQTLRKAREEYHNPKHVSLAFQHIPLPEFADSNLITV
;
A
#
# COMPACT_ATOMS: atom_id res chain seq x y z
N MET A 1 -22.46 -17.66 2.12
CA MET A 1 -22.43 -16.79 0.92
C MET A 1 -21.48 -17.45 -0.04
N ASP A 2 -21.97 -17.87 -1.20
CA ASP A 2 -21.22 -18.76 -2.09
C ASP A 2 -20.00 -18.01 -2.63
N ARG A 3 -18.80 -18.56 -2.45
CA ARG A 3 -17.54 -17.84 -2.79
C ARG A 3 -17.33 -17.64 -4.30
N ASP A 4 -18.25 -18.16 -5.11
CA ASP A 4 -18.25 -18.07 -6.57
C ASP A 4 -19.09 -16.92 -7.14
N GLU A 5 -20.01 -16.32 -6.37
CA GLU A 5 -20.91 -15.27 -6.89
C GLU A 5 -20.20 -13.94 -7.21
N THR A 6 -18.97 -13.74 -6.73
CA THR A 6 -18.20 -12.49 -6.94
C THR A 6 -16.87 -12.68 -7.66
N LEU A 7 -16.52 -13.90 -8.07
CA LEU A 7 -15.25 -14.16 -8.74
C LEU A 7 -15.35 -13.78 -10.21
N VAL A 8 -14.54 -12.81 -10.63
CA VAL A 8 -14.44 -12.38 -12.02
C VAL A 8 -13.22 -13.03 -12.68
N VAL A 9 -13.38 -13.43 -13.94
CA VAL A 9 -12.30 -13.92 -14.81
C VAL A 9 -12.08 -12.90 -15.92
N VAL A 10 -10.81 -12.58 -16.18
CA VAL A 10 -10.45 -11.74 -17.32
C VAL A 10 -10.48 -12.58 -18.59
N THR A 11 -11.20 -12.12 -19.60
CA THR A 11 -11.30 -12.79 -20.90
C THR A 11 -10.45 -12.11 -21.97
N ASP A 12 -10.20 -10.80 -21.85
CA ASP A 12 -9.39 -10.01 -22.79
C ASP A 12 -8.81 -8.74 -22.12
N LEU A 13 -7.78 -8.16 -22.72
CA LEU A 13 -7.07 -6.97 -22.27
C LEU A 13 -6.62 -6.15 -23.48
N SER A 14 -6.69 -4.83 -23.42
CA SER A 14 -6.01 -3.95 -24.37
C SER A 14 -5.61 -2.64 -23.71
N ILE A 15 -4.66 -1.93 -24.32
CA ILE A 15 -4.39 -0.52 -24.03
C ILE A 15 -5.20 0.35 -24.99
N CYS A 16 -5.69 1.48 -24.48
CA CYS A 16 -6.26 2.58 -25.25
C CYS A 16 -5.39 3.83 -25.10
N PHE A 17 -5.39 4.65 -26.15
CA PHE A 17 -4.74 5.98 -26.16
C PHE A 17 -5.80 7.01 -26.59
N GLY A 18 -5.89 8.13 -25.90
CA GLY A 18 -6.89 9.17 -26.22
C GLY A 18 -6.67 10.48 -25.48
N ALA A 19 -7.36 11.53 -25.93
CA ALA A 19 -7.48 12.76 -25.16
C ALA A 19 -8.43 12.53 -23.97
N ALA A 20 -8.16 13.20 -22.83
CA ALA A 20 -8.98 13.12 -21.63
C ALA A 20 -10.49 13.21 -21.95
N LEU A 21 -11.23 12.22 -21.43
CA LEU A 21 -12.57 11.82 -21.85
C LEU A 21 -13.51 12.97 -22.25
N LEU A 22 -13.76 13.11 -23.54
CA LEU A 22 -15.14 13.28 -24.01
C LEU A 22 -15.78 11.90 -23.93
N ASP A 23 -16.86 11.84 -23.15
CA ASP A 23 -17.87 10.78 -23.10
C ASP A 23 -17.96 10.06 -24.47
N ARG A 24 -17.35 8.87 -24.57
CA ARG A 24 -17.43 8.03 -25.77
C ARG A 24 -18.06 6.70 -25.42
N ASP A 25 -19.34 6.68 -25.77
CA ASP A 25 -20.12 5.59 -26.32
C ASP A 25 -20.29 4.32 -25.48
N ALA A 26 -21.52 4.22 -24.98
CA ALA A 26 -22.27 3.04 -24.60
C ALA A 26 -22.37 1.94 -25.71
N GLU A 27 -21.44 1.84 -26.65
CA GLU A 27 -21.56 0.95 -27.83
C GLU A 27 -20.87 -0.41 -27.71
N THR A 28 -20.12 -0.69 -26.64
CA THR A 28 -19.93 -2.09 -26.20
C THR A 28 -19.92 -2.20 -24.68
N GLN A 29 -21.01 -2.72 -24.10
CA GLN A 29 -21.19 -2.99 -22.66
C GLN A 29 -20.21 -4.06 -22.09
N LYS A 30 -19.13 -4.34 -22.84
CA LYS A 30 -18.27 -5.52 -22.75
C LYS A 30 -16.86 -5.18 -22.24
N TRP A 31 -16.39 -3.95 -22.46
CA TRP A 31 -15.08 -3.48 -22.03
C TRP A 31 -15.20 -2.54 -20.82
N HIS A 32 -14.41 -2.78 -19.80
CA HIS A 32 -14.32 -1.99 -18.59
C HIS A 32 -13.03 -1.17 -18.58
N HIS A 33 -13.16 0.15 -18.42
CA HIS A 33 -12.02 1.05 -18.25
C HIS A 33 -11.44 0.86 -16.84
N MET A 34 -10.14 0.58 -16.74
CA MET A 34 -9.40 0.65 -15.49
C MET A 34 -9.05 2.12 -15.21
N GLU A 35 -9.55 2.67 -14.10
CA GLU A 35 -9.34 4.06 -13.68
C GLU A 35 -7.90 4.31 -13.19
N LYS A 36 -6.93 4.21 -14.10
CA LYS A 36 -5.51 4.41 -13.86
C LYS A 36 -4.83 4.95 -15.11
N ASP A 37 -4.39 6.20 -15.07
CA ASP A 37 -3.69 6.85 -16.19
C ASP A 37 -2.23 6.37 -16.27
N LEU A 38 -1.91 5.67 -17.35
CA LEU A 38 -0.59 5.06 -17.58
C LEU A 38 0.48 6.10 -17.92
N LEU A 39 0.09 7.34 -18.22
CA LEU A 39 1.00 8.45 -18.51
C LEU A 39 1.09 9.44 -17.34
N LEU A 40 0.47 9.13 -16.20
CA LEU A 40 0.57 9.88 -14.94
C LEU A 40 0.39 11.40 -15.09
N HIS A 41 -0.52 11.82 -15.98
CA HIS A 41 -0.88 13.23 -16.17
C HIS A 41 0.24 14.18 -16.62
N THR A 42 1.37 13.65 -17.10
CA THR A 42 2.50 14.44 -17.62
C THR A 42 2.46 14.62 -19.15
N SER A 43 1.54 13.92 -19.82
CA SER A 43 1.37 13.93 -21.27
C SER A 43 0.04 14.58 -21.67
N ASP A 44 0.04 15.26 -22.83
CA ASP A 44 -1.18 15.78 -23.47
C ASP A 44 -2.12 14.65 -23.93
N GLN A 45 -1.62 13.41 -23.97
CA GLN A 45 -2.40 12.20 -24.21
C GLN A 45 -2.55 11.41 -22.92
N GLN A 46 -3.67 10.72 -22.78
CA GLN A 46 -3.89 9.71 -21.74
C GLN A 46 -3.78 8.32 -22.34
N ALA A 47 -3.33 7.37 -21.52
CA ALA A 47 -3.40 5.96 -21.85
C ALA A 47 -3.96 5.18 -20.66
N TRP A 48 -4.74 4.14 -20.93
CA TRP A 48 -5.36 3.32 -19.90
C TRP A 48 -5.52 1.89 -20.37
N LEU A 49 -5.65 0.97 -19.40
CA LEU A 49 -6.05 -0.41 -19.70
C LEU A 49 -7.58 -0.49 -19.79
N GLN A 50 -8.04 -1.29 -20.75
CA GLN A 50 -9.42 -1.77 -20.80
C GLN A 50 -9.44 -3.29 -20.70
N LEU A 51 -10.38 -3.78 -19.90
CA LEU A 51 -10.52 -5.20 -19.56
C LEU A 51 -11.85 -5.74 -20.06
N GLU A 52 -11.83 -6.91 -20.67
CA GLU A 52 -13.03 -7.72 -20.82
C GLU A 52 -13.08 -8.71 -19.66
N GLN A 53 -14.20 -8.77 -18.97
CA GLN A 53 -14.37 -9.55 -17.76
C GLN A 53 -15.73 -10.24 -17.75
N LYS A 54 -15.77 -11.42 -17.12
CA LYS A 54 -17.00 -12.19 -16.97
C LYS A 54 -17.04 -12.85 -15.60
N GLN A 55 -18.22 -12.94 -15.01
CA GLN A 55 -18.38 -13.68 -13.75
C GLN A 55 -18.07 -15.15 -13.98
N ALA A 56 -17.36 -15.77 -13.03
CA ALA A 56 -16.95 -17.17 -13.14
C ALA A 56 -18.15 -18.11 -13.29
N THR A 57 -19.30 -17.75 -12.70
CA THR A 57 -20.58 -18.48 -12.79
C THR A 57 -21.24 -18.40 -14.16
N GLU A 58 -20.88 -17.41 -14.98
CA GLU A 58 -21.43 -17.20 -16.32
C GLU A 58 -20.56 -17.83 -17.43
N LEU A 59 -19.34 -18.27 -17.10
CA LEU A 59 -18.43 -18.89 -18.06
C LEU A 59 -18.90 -20.29 -18.46
N THR A 60 -18.96 -20.54 -19.77
CA THR A 60 -19.22 -21.88 -20.32
C THR A 60 -17.93 -22.57 -20.78
N PHE A 61 -17.95 -23.90 -20.82
CA PHE A 61 -16.82 -24.70 -21.30
C PHE A 61 -16.50 -24.35 -22.75
N GLY A 62 -15.22 -24.11 -23.06
CA GLY A 62 -14.78 -23.73 -24.41
C GLY A 62 -14.69 -22.22 -24.66
N GLU A 63 -15.22 -21.36 -23.79
CA GLU A 63 -15.02 -19.91 -23.92
C GLU A 63 -13.55 -19.52 -23.75
N LEU A 64 -13.07 -18.54 -24.51
CA LEU A 64 -11.69 -18.07 -24.42
C LEU A 64 -11.51 -17.16 -23.20
N VAL A 65 -10.67 -17.61 -22.27
CA VAL A 65 -10.28 -16.88 -21.06
C VAL A 65 -8.79 -16.54 -21.09
N LEU A 66 -8.40 -15.47 -20.42
CA LEU A 66 -7.00 -15.05 -20.36
C LEU A 66 -6.22 -15.95 -19.40
N LYS A 67 -5.19 -16.62 -19.91
CA LYS A 67 -4.31 -17.49 -19.11
C LYS A 67 -3.04 -16.76 -18.67
N SER A 68 -2.43 -16.01 -19.58
CA SER A 68 -1.16 -15.34 -19.31
C SER A 68 -1.04 -14.05 -20.11
N ILE A 69 -0.32 -13.10 -19.54
CA ILE A 69 0.10 -11.86 -20.18
C ILE A 69 1.63 -11.89 -20.29
N TRP A 70 2.15 -11.40 -21.40
CA TRP A 70 3.56 -11.14 -21.61
C TRP A 70 3.75 -9.72 -22.12
N VAL A 71 4.77 -9.03 -21.64
CA VAL A 71 5.10 -7.66 -22.06
C VAL A 71 6.51 -7.65 -22.62
N GLY A 72 6.67 -7.13 -23.83
CA GLY A 72 7.96 -7.00 -24.53
C GLY A 72 7.95 -7.58 -25.93
N ALA A 73 9.12 -8.05 -26.38
CA ALA A 73 9.25 -8.67 -27.70
C ALA A 73 8.33 -9.88 -27.85
N PRO A 74 7.85 -10.18 -29.08
CA PRO A 74 6.99 -11.33 -29.33
C PRO A 74 7.59 -12.63 -28.75
N PRO A 75 6.82 -13.43 -27.98
CA PRO A 75 7.33 -14.67 -27.42
C PRO A 75 7.73 -15.65 -28.53
N HIS A 76 8.96 -16.16 -28.49
CA HIS A 76 9.58 -16.94 -29.57
C HIS A 76 9.00 -18.36 -29.78
N SER A 77 8.17 -18.88 -28.87
CA SER A 77 7.66 -20.26 -28.92
C SER A 77 6.15 -20.31 -29.13
N ALA A 78 5.71 -20.13 -30.37
CA ALA A 78 4.32 -20.37 -30.78
C ALA A 78 3.92 -21.86 -30.77
N GLU A 79 4.87 -22.80 -30.61
CA GLU A 79 4.63 -24.21 -30.88
C GLU A 79 4.28 -25.08 -29.64
N ALA A 80 4.51 -24.61 -28.41
CA ALA A 80 4.33 -25.45 -27.22
C ALA A 80 3.13 -25.08 -26.30
N TYR A 81 2.60 -23.85 -26.36
CA TYR A 81 1.67 -23.35 -25.33
C TYR A 81 0.41 -22.63 -25.83
N GLY A 82 0.23 -22.47 -27.15
CA GLY A 82 -0.95 -21.83 -27.75
C GLY A 82 -0.60 -20.57 -28.56
N LYS A 83 -1.61 -19.98 -29.21
CA LYS A 83 -1.46 -18.79 -30.06
C LYS A 83 -1.45 -17.53 -29.20
N TRP A 84 -0.32 -16.81 -29.21
CA TRP A 84 -0.22 -15.49 -28.59
C TRP A 84 -0.85 -14.42 -29.48
N GLU A 85 -1.64 -13.54 -28.90
CA GLU A 85 -2.29 -12.42 -29.58
C GLU A 85 -1.66 -11.10 -29.17
N GLY A 86 -1.18 -10.31 -30.13
CA GLY A 86 -0.61 -8.99 -29.87
C GLY A 86 -1.69 -7.95 -29.55
N ARG A 87 -1.31 -6.99 -28.70
CA ARG A 87 -2.06 -5.78 -28.35
C ARG A 87 -1.09 -4.58 -28.38
N PRO A 88 -1.60 -3.32 -28.42
CA PRO A 88 -0.75 -2.15 -28.29
C PRO A 88 0.09 -2.17 -27.00
N GLY A 89 1.20 -1.43 -26.98
CA GLY A 89 2.10 -1.36 -25.82
C GLY A 89 2.98 -2.59 -25.60
N ASN A 90 3.22 -3.39 -26.65
CA ASN A 90 3.97 -4.66 -26.60
C ASN A 90 3.38 -5.71 -25.65
N ILE A 91 2.05 -5.68 -25.48
CA ILE A 91 1.33 -6.70 -24.72
C ILE A 91 1.02 -7.90 -25.64
N TRP A 92 1.23 -9.09 -25.11
CA TRP A 92 0.88 -10.36 -25.74
C TRP A 92 -0.01 -11.15 -24.79
N LEU A 93 -1.16 -11.60 -25.28
CA LEU A 93 -2.12 -12.39 -24.51
C LEU A 93 -2.09 -13.85 -24.94
N LEU A 94 -2.03 -14.75 -23.97
CA LEU A 94 -2.32 -16.16 -24.19
C LEU A 94 -3.74 -16.44 -23.68
N ARG A 95 -4.66 -16.64 -24.62
CA ARG A 95 -6.05 -17.02 -24.33
C ARG A 95 -6.24 -18.51 -24.58
N VAL A 96 -6.98 -19.17 -23.70
CA VAL A 96 -7.24 -20.61 -23.78
C VAL A 96 -8.72 -20.89 -23.58
N GLU A 97 -9.18 -22.02 -24.10
CA GLU A 97 -10.52 -22.53 -23.81
C GLU A 97 -10.66 -22.83 -22.31
N TYR A 98 -11.69 -22.27 -21.69
CA TYR A 98 -12.01 -22.50 -20.29
C TYR A 98 -12.48 -23.94 -20.08
N ARG A 99 -11.85 -24.63 -19.13
CA ARG A 99 -12.11 -26.05 -18.81
C ARG A 99 -12.72 -26.25 -17.42
N GLY A 100 -13.28 -25.20 -16.82
CA GLY A 100 -13.89 -25.25 -15.49
C GLY A 100 -12.91 -25.06 -14.32
N ASP A 101 -11.63 -24.76 -14.59
CA ASP A 101 -10.63 -24.49 -13.57
C ASP A 101 -10.22 -23.02 -13.58
N VAL A 102 -10.75 -22.26 -12.61
CA VAL A 102 -10.39 -20.85 -12.42
C VAL A 102 -8.97 -20.67 -11.87
N GLY A 103 -8.36 -21.68 -11.27
CA GLY A 103 -7.06 -21.59 -10.58
C GLY A 103 -5.88 -21.26 -11.50
N THR A 104 -6.03 -21.50 -12.80
CA THR A 104 -4.95 -21.35 -13.79
C THR A 104 -5.14 -20.15 -14.73
N VAL A 105 -6.20 -19.37 -14.55
CA VAL A 105 -6.55 -18.23 -15.40
C VAL A 105 -6.41 -16.91 -14.64
N VAL A 106 -6.31 -15.81 -15.40
CA VAL A 106 -6.18 -14.46 -14.85
C VAL A 106 -7.53 -13.98 -14.33
N THR A 107 -7.54 -13.55 -13.07
CA THR A 107 -8.75 -13.08 -12.35
C THR A 107 -8.60 -11.67 -11.79
N GLY A 108 -7.45 -11.04 -12.04
CA GLY A 108 -7.16 -9.66 -11.64
C GLY A 108 -5.99 -9.13 -12.45
N ILE A 109 -6.09 -7.87 -12.85
CA ILE A 109 -5.03 -7.11 -13.52
C ILE A 109 -5.02 -5.73 -12.87
N ASP A 110 -3.83 -5.21 -12.64
CA ASP A 110 -3.57 -3.88 -12.14
C ASP A 110 -2.26 -3.38 -12.75
N VAL A 111 -1.92 -2.11 -12.52
CA VAL A 111 -0.67 -1.50 -13.01
C VAL A 111 0.05 -0.87 -11.84
N LEU A 112 1.37 -1.03 -11.80
CA LEU A 112 2.25 -0.35 -10.84
C LEU A 112 3.33 0.41 -11.60
N PHE A 113 3.85 1.47 -10.99
CA PHE A 113 4.73 2.43 -11.63
C PHE A 113 6.11 2.47 -10.98
N GLY A 114 7.15 2.59 -11.83
CA GLY A 114 8.54 2.63 -11.41
C GLY A 114 9.35 1.41 -11.85
N THR A 115 10.65 1.63 -12.07
CA THR A 115 11.60 0.54 -12.34
C THR A 115 11.79 -0.37 -11.13
N ASP A 116 11.58 0.18 -9.94
CA ASP A 116 11.61 -0.39 -8.60
C ASP A 116 10.24 -0.85 -8.08
N ALA A 117 9.19 -0.82 -8.91
CA ALA A 117 7.85 -1.26 -8.50
C ALA A 117 7.85 -2.72 -8.00
N VAL A 118 7.07 -2.95 -6.94
CA VAL A 118 6.88 -4.26 -6.28
C VAL A 118 5.40 -4.49 -5.99
N ASP A 119 4.96 -5.75 -5.96
CA ASP A 119 3.58 -6.12 -5.62
C ASP A 119 3.54 -7.13 -4.47
N PRO A 120 3.33 -6.67 -3.22
CA PRO A 120 3.33 -7.55 -2.05
C PRO A 120 1.99 -8.27 -1.83
N ARG A 121 1.00 -8.08 -2.71
CA ARG A 121 -0.34 -8.68 -2.51
C ARG A 121 -0.30 -10.20 -2.72
N PRO A 122 -0.91 -11.00 -1.82
CA PRO A 122 -0.92 -12.45 -1.94
C PRO A 122 -1.54 -12.95 -3.26
N GLY A 123 -0.76 -13.71 -4.03
CA GLY A 123 -1.20 -14.31 -5.29
C GLY A 123 -1.17 -13.36 -6.49
N TRP A 124 -0.62 -12.16 -6.34
CA TRP A 124 -0.29 -11.28 -7.45
C TRP A 124 1.15 -11.53 -7.92
N SER A 125 1.44 -11.17 -9.17
CA SER A 125 2.75 -11.30 -9.77
C SER A 125 2.98 -10.17 -10.75
N LEU A 126 4.00 -9.36 -10.48
CA LEU A 126 4.41 -8.26 -11.33
C LEU A 126 5.15 -8.78 -12.57
N ILE A 127 4.75 -8.31 -13.75
CA ILE A 127 5.48 -8.56 -14.99
C ILE A 127 6.68 -7.59 -15.03
N PRO A 128 7.94 -8.07 -15.07
CA PRO A 128 9.11 -7.21 -14.93
C PRO A 128 9.27 -6.17 -16.05
N SER A 129 8.92 -6.57 -17.27
CA SER A 129 9.00 -5.71 -18.45
C SER A 129 7.94 -4.60 -18.41
N PRO A 130 8.32 -3.33 -18.59
CA PRO A 130 7.35 -2.25 -18.65
C PRO A 130 6.57 -2.25 -19.96
N LEU A 131 5.40 -1.64 -19.92
CA LEU A 131 4.60 -1.34 -21.11
C LEU A 131 5.40 -0.41 -22.03
N SER A 132 5.32 -0.68 -23.34
CA SER A 132 5.94 0.19 -24.35
C SER A 132 5.02 1.37 -24.63
N LEU A 133 5.14 2.42 -23.83
CA LEU A 133 4.42 3.67 -23.97
C LEU A 133 5.38 4.73 -24.51
N ASP A 134 4.93 5.58 -25.43
CA ASP A 134 5.70 6.73 -25.93
C ASP A 134 5.65 7.88 -24.89
N ALA A 135 6.04 7.58 -23.65
CA ALA A 135 5.99 8.50 -22.51
C ALA A 135 7.29 9.32 -22.40
N PRO A 136 7.23 10.57 -21.90
CA PRO A 136 8.43 11.33 -21.55
C PRO A 136 9.32 10.60 -20.52
N PRO A 137 10.65 10.82 -20.53
CA PRO A 137 11.58 10.14 -19.61
C PRO A 137 11.30 10.35 -18.12
N GLU A 138 10.68 11.47 -17.76
CA GLU A 138 10.27 11.81 -16.40
C GLU A 138 9.09 10.98 -15.88
N VAL A 139 8.38 10.25 -16.75
CA VAL A 139 7.25 9.41 -16.35
C VAL A 139 7.77 8.06 -15.87
N PRO A 140 7.47 7.67 -14.63
CA PRO A 140 7.77 6.32 -14.16
C PRO A 140 7.16 5.27 -15.09
N VAL A 141 7.96 4.25 -15.43
CA VAL A 141 7.51 3.18 -16.31
C VAL A 141 6.31 2.43 -15.72
N ALA A 142 5.29 2.16 -16.55
CA ALA A 142 4.12 1.40 -16.16
C ALA A 142 4.37 -0.12 -16.33
N LYS A 143 4.16 -0.91 -15.28
CA LYS A 143 4.29 -2.38 -15.28
C LYS A 143 2.97 -3.04 -14.92
N VAL A 144 2.62 -4.10 -15.65
CA VAL A 144 1.39 -4.85 -15.41
C VAL A 144 1.62 -5.85 -14.28
N THR A 145 0.69 -5.94 -13.33
CA THR A 145 0.64 -7.00 -12.33
C THR A 145 -0.63 -7.81 -12.47
N VAL A 146 -0.53 -9.12 -12.26
CA VAL A 146 -1.61 -10.08 -12.55
C VAL A 146 -1.86 -10.98 -11.35
N ARG A 147 -3.13 -11.32 -11.13
CA ARG A 147 -3.55 -12.36 -10.18
C ARG A 147 -4.10 -13.56 -10.94
N HIS A 148 -3.64 -14.75 -10.57
CA HIS A 148 -4.20 -16.02 -11.06
C HIS A 148 -5.08 -16.68 -10.00
N GLY A 149 -6.22 -17.21 -10.44
CA GLY A 149 -7.13 -17.93 -9.56
C GLY A 149 -7.76 -17.08 -8.48
N ARG A 150 -8.09 -17.70 -7.35
CA ARG A 150 -8.85 -17.02 -6.29
C ARG A 150 -7.95 -16.06 -5.52
N PRO A 151 -8.48 -14.92 -5.04
CA PRO A 151 -7.79 -14.09 -4.05
C PRO A 151 -7.29 -14.97 -2.89
N ARG A 152 -6.01 -14.89 -2.59
CA ARG A 152 -5.42 -15.59 -1.46
C ARG A 152 -5.67 -14.77 -0.21
N ALA A 153 -6.06 -15.44 0.88
CA ALA A 153 -6.18 -14.78 2.17
C ALA A 153 -4.80 -14.32 2.64
N SER A 154 -4.77 -13.20 3.39
CA SER A 154 -3.57 -12.80 4.13
C SER A 154 -3.14 -13.94 5.07
N PRO A 155 -1.83 -14.25 5.16
CA PRO A 155 -1.30 -15.29 6.06
C PRO A 155 -1.50 -14.93 7.54
N VAL A 156 -1.67 -13.63 7.85
CA VAL A 156 -2.00 -13.15 9.20
C VAL A 156 -3.42 -12.63 9.18
N ALA A 157 -4.29 -13.25 9.97
CA ALA A 157 -5.65 -12.75 10.17
C ALA A 157 -5.58 -11.42 10.95
N PRO A 158 -6.45 -10.44 10.67
CA PRO A 158 -6.56 -9.20 11.44
C PRO A 158 -6.68 -9.43 12.96
N ASP A 159 -7.23 -10.58 13.36
CA ASP A 159 -7.42 -11.00 14.76
C ASP A 159 -6.18 -11.64 15.39
N THR A 160 -5.02 -11.61 14.73
CA THR A 160 -3.79 -12.20 15.26
C THR A 160 -3.31 -11.39 16.45
N LEU A 161 -3.52 -11.94 17.65
CA LEU A 161 -3.11 -11.31 18.89
C LEU A 161 -1.59 -11.16 18.94
N LEU A 162 -1.11 -9.92 19.02
CA LEU A 162 0.29 -9.63 19.30
C LEU A 162 0.64 -10.07 20.71
N ARG A 163 1.75 -10.78 20.87
CA ARG A 163 2.16 -11.39 22.14
C ARG A 163 3.62 -11.14 22.44
N ALA A 164 3.93 -10.91 23.71
CA ALA A 164 5.29 -11.03 24.20
C ALA A 164 5.86 -12.43 23.91
N GLY A 165 7.16 -12.46 23.61
CA GLY A 165 7.92 -13.70 23.48
C GLY A 165 8.00 -14.45 24.81
N HIS A 166 8.45 -15.71 24.75
CA HIS A 166 8.63 -16.54 25.94
C HIS A 166 9.65 -16.00 26.96
N ASP A 167 10.50 -15.07 26.53
CA ASP A 167 11.44 -14.32 27.38
C ASP A 167 10.80 -13.09 28.04
N GLY A 168 9.50 -12.86 27.82
CA GLY A 168 8.74 -11.72 28.33
C GLY A 168 9.01 -10.40 27.60
N LYS A 169 9.69 -10.42 26.44
CA LYS A 169 10.01 -9.21 25.67
C LYS A 169 9.08 -9.04 24.48
N PHE A 170 8.88 -7.78 24.09
CA PHE A 170 8.22 -7.40 22.86
C PHE A 170 9.01 -6.24 22.26
N LYS A 171 9.53 -6.39 21.04
CA LYS A 171 10.33 -5.39 20.34
C LYS A 171 9.49 -4.68 19.29
N ILE A 172 9.48 -3.35 19.35
CA ILE A 172 8.88 -2.47 18.35
C ILE A 172 10.01 -1.71 17.66
N VAL A 173 10.01 -1.69 16.33
CA VAL A 173 10.82 -0.75 15.54
C VAL A 173 9.89 0.34 15.04
N GLN A 174 10.26 1.60 15.28
CA GLN A 174 9.54 2.76 14.75
C GLN A 174 10.32 3.30 13.55
N ILE A 175 9.63 3.50 12.44
CA ILE A 175 10.16 4.08 11.21
C ILE A 175 9.29 5.30 10.88
N SER A 176 9.92 6.42 10.56
CA SER A 176 9.25 7.68 10.24
C SER A 176 9.92 8.29 9.02
N ASP A 177 9.18 9.09 8.26
CA ASP A 177 9.77 10.02 7.29
C ASP A 177 10.62 9.32 6.21
N THR A 178 10.13 8.22 5.65
CA THR A 178 10.84 7.57 4.53
C THR A 178 10.78 8.40 3.26
N HIS A 179 9.77 9.27 3.12
CA HIS A 179 9.61 10.22 2.00
C HIS A 179 9.85 9.57 0.63
N MET A 180 9.32 8.36 0.43
CA MET A 180 9.49 7.63 -0.83
C MET A 180 8.61 8.24 -1.92
N VAL A 181 9.04 8.09 -3.17
CA VAL A 181 8.35 8.58 -4.36
C VAL A 181 7.91 7.45 -5.28
N THR A 182 7.18 7.78 -6.34
CA THR A 182 6.87 6.83 -7.41
C THR A 182 8.09 6.69 -8.32
N GLY A 183 8.67 5.49 -8.42
CA GLY A 183 10.00 5.31 -9.01
C GLY A 183 11.14 5.42 -7.99
N PRO A 184 12.40 5.29 -8.41
CA PRO A 184 13.55 5.20 -7.49
C PRO A 184 13.92 6.51 -6.77
N GLY A 185 13.32 7.64 -7.16
CA GLY A 185 13.67 8.95 -6.65
C GLY A 185 15.10 9.38 -7.02
N VAL A 186 15.44 10.64 -6.75
CA VAL A 186 16.79 11.16 -6.94
C VAL A 186 17.17 11.98 -5.71
N CYS A 187 18.21 11.53 -5.01
CA CYS A 187 18.82 12.29 -3.95
C CYS A 187 19.84 13.26 -4.54
N LYS A 188 19.70 14.57 -4.27
CA LYS A 188 20.55 15.64 -4.85
C LYS A 188 21.37 16.39 -3.80
N ASP A 189 21.09 16.16 -2.54
CA ASP A 189 21.58 16.91 -1.39
C ASP A 189 22.12 16.02 -0.26
N ALA A 190 22.33 14.73 -0.55
CA ALA A 190 23.05 13.84 0.35
C ALA A 190 24.44 14.40 0.67
N SER A 191 24.87 14.21 1.92
CA SER A 191 26.20 14.59 2.38
C SER A 191 26.83 13.50 3.24
N ASP A 192 28.16 13.46 3.26
CA ASP A 192 28.92 12.55 4.13
C ASP A 192 28.95 13.04 5.59
N ALA A 193 29.62 12.28 6.46
CA ALA A 193 29.73 12.60 7.89
C ALA A 193 30.44 13.93 8.17
N GLU A 194 31.23 14.42 7.20
CA GLU A 194 31.94 15.69 7.23
C GLU A 194 31.15 16.83 6.55
N GLY A 195 29.91 16.57 6.13
CA GLY A 195 29.03 17.52 5.47
C GLY A 195 29.43 17.85 4.03
N GLN A 196 30.27 17.04 3.39
CA GLN A 196 30.60 17.20 1.97
C GLN A 196 29.51 16.58 1.10
N PRO A 197 29.13 17.20 -0.03
CA PRO A 197 28.09 16.69 -0.90
C PRO A 197 28.48 15.35 -1.51
N LEU A 198 27.57 14.38 -1.46
CA LEU A 198 27.69 13.11 -2.16
C LEU A 198 27.15 13.24 -3.59
N PRO A 199 27.59 12.38 -4.53
CA PRO A 199 27.04 12.35 -5.88
C PRO A 199 25.54 12.04 -5.88
N GLU A 200 24.83 12.55 -6.89
CA GLU A 200 23.42 12.18 -7.11
C GLU A 200 23.27 10.66 -7.23
N SER A 201 22.24 10.13 -6.58
CA SER A 201 21.94 8.70 -6.56
C SER A 201 20.44 8.46 -6.43
N GLU A 202 20.02 7.23 -6.72
CA GLU A 202 18.64 6.79 -6.46
C GLU A 202 18.40 6.74 -4.95
N ALA A 203 17.37 7.44 -4.47
CA ALA A 203 17.13 7.61 -3.04
C ALA A 203 16.42 6.39 -2.44
N ASP A 204 15.33 5.97 -3.07
CA ASP A 204 14.42 4.98 -2.52
C ASP A 204 15.04 3.59 -2.39
N PRO A 205 15.87 3.09 -3.33
CA PRO A 205 16.62 1.85 -3.14
C PRO A 205 17.53 1.87 -1.91
N LEU A 206 18.18 3.00 -1.61
CA LEU A 206 19.02 3.14 -0.42
C LEU A 206 18.18 3.06 0.86
N THR A 207 16.99 3.67 0.85
CA THR A 207 16.05 3.58 1.97
C THR A 207 15.53 2.16 2.14
N VAL A 208 15.16 1.46 1.06
CA VAL A 208 14.74 0.05 1.12
C VAL A 208 15.85 -0.83 1.69
N ASP A 209 17.07 -0.72 1.18
CA ASP A 209 18.24 -1.46 1.69
C ASP A 209 18.46 -1.17 3.18
N PHE A 210 18.33 0.09 3.61
CA PHE A 210 18.45 0.45 5.02
C PHE A 210 17.36 -0.20 5.88
N LEU A 211 16.11 -0.17 5.43
CA LEU A 211 14.99 -0.78 6.14
C LEU A 211 15.17 -2.30 6.27
N GLU A 212 15.52 -3.00 5.18
CA GLU A 212 15.78 -4.44 5.18
C GLU A 212 16.89 -4.82 6.18
N ASN A 213 18.00 -4.07 6.18
CA ASN A 213 19.10 -4.27 7.11
C ASN A 213 18.67 -4.09 8.57
N VAL A 214 17.90 -3.03 8.88
CA VAL A 214 17.38 -2.80 10.23
C VAL A 214 16.47 -3.94 10.66
N LEU A 215 15.56 -4.40 9.79
CA LEU A 215 14.65 -5.49 10.11
C LEU A 215 15.37 -6.83 10.30
N GLU A 216 16.42 -7.11 9.51
CA GLU A 216 17.23 -8.32 9.66
C GLU A 216 18.01 -8.35 10.98
N VAL A 217 18.60 -7.22 11.36
CA VAL A 217 19.40 -7.06 12.58
C VAL A 217 18.51 -7.04 13.82
N GLU A 218 17.47 -6.21 13.81
CA GLU A 218 16.64 -6.00 14.99
C GLU A 218 15.64 -7.13 15.21
N ARG A 219 15.12 -7.75 14.15
CA ARG A 219 14.08 -8.80 14.21
C ARG A 219 12.92 -8.41 15.14
N PRO A 220 12.25 -7.28 14.90
CA PRO A 220 11.17 -6.81 15.76
C PRO A 220 9.93 -7.70 15.71
N ASN A 221 9.09 -7.59 16.73
CA ASN A 221 7.76 -8.22 16.76
C ASN A 221 6.70 -7.38 16.05
N LEU A 222 6.94 -6.07 15.91
CA LEU A 222 6.05 -5.11 15.28
C LEU A 222 6.88 -3.95 14.70
N VAL A 223 6.49 -3.49 13.52
CA VAL A 223 6.93 -2.21 12.97
C VAL A 223 5.81 -1.18 13.09
N ILE A 224 6.12 0.05 13.46
CA ILE A 224 5.18 1.17 13.43
C ILE A 224 5.73 2.26 12.53
N LEU A 225 5.00 2.54 11.46
CA LEU A 225 5.23 3.62 10.53
C LEU A 225 4.57 4.90 11.06
N THR A 226 5.35 5.91 11.42
CA THR A 226 4.85 7.13 12.09
C THR A 226 4.64 8.32 11.17
N GLY A 227 4.10 8.06 9.98
CA GLY A 227 3.75 9.09 9.00
C GLY A 227 4.89 9.49 8.09
N ASP A 228 4.53 10.21 7.02
CA ASP A 228 5.43 10.71 5.99
C ASP A 228 6.24 9.60 5.33
N GLN A 229 5.56 8.49 5.08
CA GLN A 229 6.15 7.40 4.33
C GLN A 229 6.21 7.74 2.84
N LEU A 230 5.21 8.50 2.36
CA LEU A 230 5.10 9.02 1.02
C LEU A 230 5.51 10.50 0.99
N HIS A 231 6.31 10.86 0.00
CA HIS A 231 6.63 12.26 -0.28
C HIS A 231 5.46 12.97 -0.99
N ARG A 232 5.40 14.29 -0.90
CA ARG A 232 4.39 15.12 -1.59
C ARG A 232 4.43 15.05 -3.12
N ASP A 233 5.59 14.74 -3.69
CA ASP A 233 5.80 14.72 -5.15
C ASP A 233 5.54 13.33 -5.77
N ILE A 234 4.81 12.45 -5.08
CA ILE A 234 4.37 11.16 -5.63
C ILE A 234 3.44 11.33 -6.84
N LEU A 235 3.52 10.38 -7.77
CA LEU A 235 2.63 10.31 -8.94
C LEU A 235 1.59 9.18 -8.83
N ASP A 236 1.88 8.15 -8.04
CA ASP A 236 0.97 7.03 -7.74
C ASP A 236 1.21 6.52 -6.31
N SER A 237 0.27 6.78 -5.39
CA SER A 237 0.40 6.37 -3.99
C SER A 237 0.48 4.85 -3.81
N GLN A 238 -0.22 4.07 -4.63
CA GLN A 238 -0.28 2.62 -4.47
C GLN A 238 1.10 1.96 -4.69
N SER A 239 1.79 2.33 -5.76
CA SER A 239 3.13 1.81 -6.08
C SER A 239 4.13 2.18 -4.99
N THR A 240 4.06 3.42 -4.49
CA THR A 240 4.93 3.87 -3.41
C THR A 240 4.62 3.17 -2.09
N LEU A 241 3.33 3.05 -1.70
CA LEU A 241 2.92 2.31 -0.49
C LEU A 241 3.40 0.86 -0.51
N PHE A 242 3.26 0.19 -1.65
CA PHE A 242 3.73 -1.19 -1.81
C PHE A 242 5.24 -1.29 -1.60
N LYS A 243 6.02 -0.36 -2.15
CA LYS A 243 7.46 -0.30 -1.92
C LYS A 243 7.82 -0.09 -0.44
N VAL A 244 7.15 0.84 0.24
CA VAL A 244 7.38 1.14 1.67
C VAL A 244 7.18 -0.10 2.55
N VAL A 245 6.11 -0.86 2.33
CA VAL A 245 5.71 -1.96 3.23
C VAL A 245 6.27 -3.33 2.85
N THR A 246 6.82 -3.47 1.64
CA THR A 246 7.39 -4.74 1.16
C THR A 246 8.48 -5.30 2.09
N PRO A 247 9.43 -4.52 2.62
CA PRO A 247 10.45 -5.03 3.56
C PRO A 247 9.85 -5.75 4.79
N MET A 248 8.76 -5.21 5.34
CA MET A 248 8.07 -5.81 6.50
C MET A 248 7.34 -7.09 6.10
N ILE A 249 6.69 -7.08 4.93
CA ILE A 249 5.94 -8.23 4.40
C ILE A 249 6.86 -9.40 4.07
N ASP A 250 7.99 -9.14 3.42
CA ASP A 250 8.97 -10.16 3.06
C ASP A 250 9.63 -10.77 4.31
N CYS A 251 9.85 -9.96 5.35
CA CYS A 251 10.31 -10.43 6.65
C CYS A 251 9.21 -11.10 7.49
N SER A 252 7.96 -11.13 7.02
CA SER A 252 6.79 -11.61 7.78
C SER A 252 6.59 -10.92 9.13
N ILE A 253 6.90 -9.62 9.20
CA ILE A 253 6.78 -8.79 10.39
C ILE A 253 5.47 -7.99 10.31
N PRO A 254 4.57 -8.10 11.29
CA PRO A 254 3.40 -7.23 11.39
C PRO A 254 3.77 -5.76 11.41
N PHE A 255 3.01 -4.92 10.72
CA PHE A 255 3.23 -3.47 10.71
C PHE A 255 1.93 -2.70 10.93
N ALA A 256 2.03 -1.52 11.53
CA ALA A 256 0.94 -0.56 11.68
C ALA A 256 1.40 0.82 11.19
N MET A 257 0.46 1.71 10.86
CA MET A 257 0.76 3.01 10.28
C MET A 257 -0.16 4.12 10.82
N VAL A 258 0.43 5.27 11.15
CA VAL A 258 -0.28 6.56 11.21
C VAL A 258 0.12 7.40 10.00
N PHE A 259 -0.80 8.24 9.53
CA PHE A 259 -0.52 9.18 8.45
C PHE A 259 0.23 10.41 8.97
N GLY A 260 1.19 10.85 8.18
CA GLY A 260 1.84 12.16 8.30
C GLY A 260 1.23 13.18 7.35
N ASN A 261 1.77 14.39 7.36
CA ASN A 261 1.23 15.48 6.56
C ASN A 261 1.56 15.34 5.07
N HIS A 262 2.68 14.74 4.70
CA HIS A 262 3.08 14.60 3.30
C HIS A 262 2.41 13.41 2.59
N ASP A 263 1.91 12.42 3.35
CA ASP A 263 1.33 11.20 2.79
C ASP A 263 0.15 11.48 1.84
N ASP A 264 -0.62 12.55 2.06
CA ASP A 264 -1.76 12.96 1.22
C ASP A 264 -1.70 14.40 0.69
N GLU A 265 -0.54 15.08 0.81
CA GLU A 265 -0.39 16.48 0.37
C GLU A 265 -0.27 16.61 -1.17
N GLY A 266 0.26 15.58 -1.82
CA GLY A 266 0.53 15.60 -3.25
C GLY A 266 -0.72 15.74 -4.10
N VAL A 267 -0.62 16.48 -5.22
CA VAL A 267 -1.75 16.69 -6.15
C VAL A 267 -2.28 15.37 -6.73
N GLN A 268 -1.40 14.38 -6.89
CA GLN A 268 -1.73 13.04 -7.38
C GLN A 268 -1.81 12.00 -6.26
N ALA A 269 -1.70 12.43 -4.99
CA ALA A 269 -1.83 11.54 -3.86
C ALA A 269 -3.27 11.04 -3.73
N LEU A 270 -3.42 9.75 -3.46
CA LEU A 270 -4.69 9.20 -3.01
C LEU A 270 -5.05 9.80 -1.65
N SER A 271 -6.34 10.00 -1.38
CA SER A 271 -6.80 10.36 -0.03
C SER A 271 -6.34 9.33 1.02
N ARG A 272 -6.13 9.76 2.27
CA ARG A 272 -5.82 8.86 3.41
C ARG A 272 -6.76 7.67 3.51
N ASN A 273 -8.06 7.89 3.24
CA ASN A 273 -9.05 6.81 3.27
C ASN A 273 -8.79 5.76 2.17
N ALA A 274 -8.50 6.20 0.94
CA ALA A 274 -8.17 5.29 -0.16
C ALA A 274 -6.84 4.56 0.09
N GLN A 275 -5.84 5.24 0.66
CA GLN A 275 -4.59 4.62 1.08
C GLN A 275 -4.81 3.56 2.18
N MET A 276 -5.64 3.87 3.19
CA MET A 276 -5.98 2.91 4.25
C MET A 276 -6.69 1.68 3.69
N GLN A 277 -7.62 1.85 2.74
CA GLN A 277 -8.28 0.74 2.05
C GLN A 277 -7.27 -0.16 1.31
N ILE A 278 -6.21 0.41 0.74
CA ILE A 278 -5.13 -0.38 0.14
C ILE A 278 -4.37 -1.16 1.24
N LEU A 279 -3.93 -0.48 2.30
CA LEU A 279 -3.19 -1.09 3.42
C LEU A 279 -3.95 -2.26 4.06
N GLU A 280 -5.26 -2.11 4.27
CA GLU A 280 -6.14 -3.15 4.84
C GLU A 280 -6.21 -4.43 3.99
N THR A 281 -5.84 -4.37 2.71
CA THR A 281 -5.75 -5.57 1.84
C THR A 281 -4.41 -6.30 1.91
N LEU A 282 -3.40 -5.69 2.54
CA LEU A 282 -2.04 -6.20 2.53
C LEU A 282 -1.79 -7.23 3.65
N PRO A 283 -0.91 -8.21 3.40
CA PRO A 283 -0.54 -9.19 4.40
C PRO A 283 0.25 -8.50 5.52
N PHE A 284 0.15 -9.03 6.75
CA PHE A 284 0.83 -8.48 7.93
C PHE A 284 0.42 -7.06 8.37
N ASN A 285 -0.48 -6.40 7.65
CA ASN A 285 -1.01 -5.09 8.03
C ASN A 285 -1.87 -5.19 9.31
N LEU A 286 -1.66 -4.24 10.22
CA LEU A 286 -2.46 -3.98 11.41
C LEU A 286 -3.03 -2.56 11.42
N ALA A 287 -2.74 -1.74 10.40
CA ALA A 287 -3.37 -0.44 10.25
C ALA A 287 -4.84 -0.61 9.91
N GLN A 288 -5.68 0.24 10.48
CA GLN A 288 -7.12 0.23 10.23
C GLN A 288 -7.67 1.66 10.28
N ALA A 289 -8.75 1.89 9.56
CA ALA A 289 -9.52 3.12 9.71
C ALA A 289 -10.10 3.20 11.14
N GLY A 290 -10.01 4.39 11.73
CA GLY A 290 -10.67 4.72 12.98
C GLY A 290 -12.19 4.82 12.85
N PRO A 291 -12.89 5.13 13.95
CA PRO A 291 -14.34 5.34 13.90
C PRO A 291 -14.70 6.46 12.93
N ALA A 292 -15.73 6.24 12.11
CA ALA A 292 -16.09 7.15 11.00
C ALA A 292 -16.56 8.55 11.44
N ASP A 293 -16.90 8.73 12.72
CA ASP A 293 -17.34 10.00 13.33
C ASP A 293 -16.21 10.75 14.05
N ILE A 294 -14.97 10.24 13.98
CA ILE A 294 -13.77 10.85 14.57
C ILE A 294 -12.91 11.46 13.46
N ASP A 295 -12.46 12.69 13.67
CA ASP A 295 -11.61 13.40 12.71
C ASP A 295 -10.28 12.67 12.48
N GLY A 296 -9.83 12.59 11.23
CA GLY A 296 -8.64 11.84 10.82
C GLY A 296 -8.94 10.35 10.56
N ILE A 297 -8.06 9.67 9.82
CA ILE A 297 -8.29 8.29 9.38
C ILE A 297 -7.58 7.29 10.29
N SER A 298 -6.33 7.56 10.66
CA SER A 298 -5.47 6.61 11.38
C SER A 298 -5.63 6.66 12.91
N ASN A 299 -6.88 6.70 13.41
CA ASN A 299 -7.23 6.75 14.84
C ASN A 299 -7.65 5.37 15.37
N TYR A 300 -6.72 4.60 15.91
CA TYR A 300 -7.01 3.26 16.42
C TYR A 300 -6.07 2.85 17.55
N HIS A 301 -6.28 1.65 18.10
CA HIS A 301 -5.39 1.10 19.11
C HIS A 301 -5.10 -0.37 18.85
N ILE A 302 -3.91 -0.80 19.28
CA ILE A 302 -3.45 -2.18 19.23
C ILE A 302 -3.10 -2.63 20.64
N GLN A 303 -3.54 -3.81 21.04
CA GLN A 303 -3.16 -4.40 22.33
C GLN A 303 -2.08 -5.46 22.13
N ILE A 304 -1.06 -5.42 22.99
CA ILE A 304 -0.06 -6.48 23.12
C ILE A 304 -0.42 -7.29 24.36
N PHE A 305 -0.52 -8.59 24.19
CA PHE A 305 -0.86 -9.54 25.23
C PHE A 305 0.40 -10.19 25.82
N ASP A 306 0.26 -10.66 27.04
CA ASP A 306 1.29 -11.48 27.67
C ASP A 306 1.50 -12.81 26.89
N THR A 307 2.59 -13.48 27.21
CA THR A 307 3.02 -14.75 26.66
C THR A 307 1.86 -15.75 26.66
N ALA A 308 1.67 -16.47 25.55
CA ALA A 308 0.64 -17.50 25.46
C ALA A 308 0.80 -18.54 26.60
N PRO A 309 -0.31 -19.04 27.18
CA PRO A 309 -1.70 -18.87 26.75
C PRO A 309 -2.44 -17.68 27.41
N SER A 310 -1.73 -16.78 28.10
CA SER A 310 -2.34 -15.64 28.81
C SER A 310 -3.18 -14.76 27.87
N ARG A 311 -4.26 -14.19 28.39
CA ARG A 311 -5.09 -13.19 27.69
C ARG A 311 -5.03 -11.82 28.34
N VAL A 312 -4.05 -11.61 29.22
CA VAL A 312 -3.84 -10.34 29.89
C VAL A 312 -3.15 -9.37 28.92
N PRO A 313 -3.74 -8.19 28.62
CA PRO A 313 -3.07 -7.16 27.84
C PRO A 313 -1.99 -6.47 28.71
N ILE A 314 -0.75 -6.45 28.23
CA ILE A 314 0.41 -5.87 28.90
C ILE A 314 0.77 -4.49 28.34
N ALA A 315 0.35 -4.18 27.11
CA ALA A 315 0.48 -2.84 26.55
C ALA A 315 -0.71 -2.47 25.65
N THR A 316 -0.98 -1.17 25.55
CA THR A 316 -1.89 -0.59 24.55
C THR A 316 -1.12 0.47 23.77
N LEU A 317 -1.07 0.29 22.45
CA LEU A 317 -0.49 1.26 21.52
C LEU A 317 -1.64 2.05 20.93
N PHE A 318 -1.66 3.36 21.14
CA PHE A 318 -2.60 4.28 20.53
C PHE A 318 -1.95 4.89 19.29
N LEU A 319 -2.64 4.80 18.17
CA LEU A 319 -2.26 5.38 16.90
C LEU A 319 -3.22 6.53 16.65
N ILE A 320 -2.69 7.74 16.59
CA ILE A 320 -3.47 8.98 16.55
C ILE A 320 -3.10 9.73 15.28
N ASP A 321 -4.13 10.03 14.50
CA ASP A 321 -3.98 10.84 13.31
C ASP A 321 -3.75 12.31 13.72
N SER A 322 -2.54 12.81 13.52
CA SER A 322 -2.19 14.19 13.87
C SER A 322 -2.55 15.21 12.79
N HIS A 323 -3.33 14.81 11.77
CA HIS A 323 -3.69 15.63 10.61
C HIS A 323 -2.50 16.04 9.74
N GLY A 324 -2.66 17.12 8.98
CA GLY A 324 -1.66 17.71 8.11
C GLY A 324 -1.63 19.22 8.25
N GLN A 325 -1.18 19.92 7.21
CA GLN A 325 -1.16 21.37 7.20
C GLN A 325 -2.58 21.97 7.20
N VAL A 326 -2.73 23.14 7.82
CA VAL A 326 -3.95 23.95 7.70
C VAL A 326 -4.10 24.38 6.24
N PRO A 327 -5.25 24.14 5.58
CA PRO A 327 -5.49 24.65 4.24
C PRO A 327 -5.39 26.19 4.24
N SER A 328 -4.38 26.75 3.56
CA SER A 328 -4.15 28.19 3.55
C SER A 328 -3.44 28.65 2.28
N GLU A 329 -3.78 29.86 1.83
CA GLU A 329 -3.07 30.56 0.75
C GLU A 329 -1.81 31.31 1.25
N ILE A 330 -1.52 31.26 2.56
CA ILE A 330 -0.33 31.88 3.13
C ILE A 330 0.91 31.02 2.89
N HIS A 331 2.07 31.67 2.76
CA HIS A 331 3.35 30.98 2.71
C HIS A 331 3.63 30.34 4.09
N ASN A 332 3.86 29.02 4.12
CA ASN A 332 4.11 28.19 5.30
C ASN A 332 2.91 28.11 6.26
N PRO A 333 1.83 27.38 5.90
CA PRO A 333 0.73 27.13 6.82
C PRO A 333 1.20 26.40 8.09
N ASP A 334 0.54 26.70 9.20
CA ASP A 334 0.69 25.94 10.44
C ASP A 334 0.02 24.56 10.31
N TYR A 335 0.24 23.66 11.27
CA TYR A 335 -0.36 22.33 11.28
C TYR A 335 -1.73 22.32 11.98
N MET A 336 -2.64 21.47 11.49
CA MET A 336 -3.91 21.25 12.16
C MET A 336 -3.69 20.55 13.51
N PRO A 337 -4.37 20.98 14.59
CA PRO A 337 -4.24 20.31 15.87
C PRO A 337 -5.05 19.01 15.90
N ILE A 338 -4.71 18.12 16.84
CA ILE A 338 -5.58 17.03 17.25
C ILE A 338 -6.92 17.62 17.72
N GLN A 339 -8.01 17.10 17.17
CA GLN A 339 -9.36 17.63 17.36
C GLN A 339 -9.99 17.17 18.68
N SER A 340 -11.01 17.90 19.14
CA SER A 340 -11.65 17.63 20.43
C SER A 340 -12.37 16.27 20.47
N ASN A 341 -12.93 15.80 19.35
CA ASN A 341 -13.53 14.47 19.25
C ASN A 341 -12.48 13.35 19.30
N GLN A 342 -11.30 13.52 18.70
CA GLN A 342 -10.18 12.57 18.84
C GLN A 342 -9.72 12.46 20.29
N ILE A 343 -9.59 13.60 21.00
CA ILE A 343 -9.25 13.61 22.43
C ILE A 343 -10.32 12.90 23.26
N ALA A 344 -11.60 13.14 22.96
CA ALA A 344 -12.72 12.48 23.64
C ALA A 344 -12.70 10.96 23.39
N TRP A 345 -12.54 10.54 22.15
CA TRP A 345 -12.41 9.14 21.76
C TRP A 345 -11.23 8.45 22.45
N PHE A 346 -10.04 9.07 22.43
CA PHE A 346 -8.86 8.54 23.11
C PHE A 346 -9.11 8.39 24.62
N THR A 347 -9.68 9.41 25.25
CA THR A 347 -9.97 9.43 26.69
C THR A 347 -10.96 8.33 27.07
N GLU A 348 -12.06 8.20 26.33
CA GLU A 348 -13.08 7.18 26.56
C GLU A 348 -12.55 5.77 26.33
N THR A 349 -11.82 5.56 25.22
CA THR A 349 -11.20 4.28 24.89
C THR A 349 -10.18 3.88 25.96
N SER A 350 -9.29 4.79 26.35
CA SER A 350 -8.27 4.56 27.38
C SER A 350 -8.89 4.20 28.73
N GLN A 351 -9.95 4.91 29.15
CA GLN A 351 -10.67 4.61 30.38
C GLN A 351 -11.39 3.27 30.33
N THR A 352 -12.03 2.94 29.20
CA THR A 352 -12.72 1.66 28.99
C THR A 352 -11.74 0.49 29.06
N LEU A 353 -10.62 0.59 28.35
CA LEU A 353 -9.56 -0.43 28.40
C LEU A 353 -8.94 -0.53 29.79
N ARG A 354 -8.79 0.59 30.51
CA ARG A 354 -8.31 0.58 31.90
C ARG A 354 -9.26 -0.19 32.83
N LYS A 355 -10.57 0.08 32.75
CA LYS A 355 -11.59 -0.64 33.55
C LYS A 355 -11.59 -2.14 33.23
N ALA A 356 -11.56 -2.51 31.93
CA ALA A 356 -11.49 -3.90 31.52
C ALA A 356 -10.23 -4.63 32.06
N ARG A 357 -9.13 -3.90 32.26
CA ARG A 357 -7.90 -4.46 32.85
C ARG A 357 -7.99 -4.74 34.35
N GLU A 358 -8.85 -4.05 35.09
CA GLU A 358 -9.01 -4.24 36.53
C GLU A 358 -9.46 -5.68 36.85
N GLU A 359 -10.20 -6.32 35.94
CA GLU A 359 -10.61 -7.73 36.02
C GLU A 359 -9.44 -8.71 36.08
N TYR A 360 -8.30 -8.35 35.48
CA TYR A 360 -7.12 -9.21 35.43
C TYR A 360 -6.17 -9.00 36.63
N HIS A 361 -6.48 -8.05 37.52
CA HIS A 361 -5.62 -7.67 38.65
C HIS A 361 -4.15 -7.44 38.26
N ASN A 362 -3.88 -7.00 37.03
CA ASN A 362 -2.51 -6.81 36.53
C ASN A 362 -2.01 -5.38 36.84
N PRO A 363 -1.02 -5.21 37.74
CA PRO A 363 -0.48 -3.90 38.07
C PRO A 363 0.51 -3.36 37.02
N LYS A 364 0.90 -4.16 36.02
CA LYS A 364 1.93 -3.79 35.03
C LYS A 364 1.32 -3.68 33.64
N HIS A 365 0.99 -2.45 33.25
CA HIS A 365 0.51 -2.12 31.91
C HIS A 365 1.13 -0.83 31.43
N VAL A 366 1.56 -0.77 30.17
CA VAL A 366 2.11 0.43 29.55
C VAL A 366 1.21 0.89 28.42
N SER A 367 0.96 2.19 28.34
CA SER A 367 0.31 2.80 27.18
C SER A 367 1.33 3.64 26.43
N LEU A 368 1.39 3.51 25.11
CA LEU A 368 2.21 4.32 24.21
C LEU A 368 1.30 5.01 23.20
N ALA A 369 1.63 6.22 22.79
CA ALA A 369 0.96 6.93 21.72
C ALA A 369 1.94 7.16 20.56
N PHE A 370 1.49 6.92 19.34
CA PHE A 370 2.20 7.13 18.09
C PHE A 370 1.41 8.12 17.25
N GLN A 371 2.08 9.18 16.82
CA GLN A 371 1.55 10.24 15.97
C GLN A 371 2.71 10.82 15.15
N HIS A 372 2.40 11.50 14.05
CA HIS A 372 3.43 12.06 13.18
C HIS A 372 3.89 13.45 13.66
N ILE A 373 2.97 14.41 13.71
CA ILE A 373 3.28 15.79 14.12
C ILE A 373 3.44 15.80 15.65
N PRO A 374 4.58 16.27 16.18
CA PRO A 374 4.83 16.27 17.62
C PRO A 374 3.90 17.24 18.35
N LEU A 375 3.71 17.01 19.65
CA LEU A 375 3.00 17.96 20.50
C LEU A 375 3.79 19.28 20.61
N PRO A 376 3.12 20.44 20.75
CA PRO A 376 3.79 21.74 20.86
C PRO A 376 4.87 21.81 21.95
N GLU A 377 4.70 21.06 23.04
CA GLU A 377 5.65 20.96 24.15
C GLU A 377 7.02 20.43 23.73
N PHE A 378 7.14 19.72 22.60
CA PHE A 378 8.41 19.27 22.07
C PHE A 378 9.33 20.44 21.65
N ALA A 379 8.75 21.58 21.29
CA ALA A 379 9.49 22.79 20.95
C ALA A 379 9.85 23.64 22.19
N ASP A 380 9.29 23.34 23.37
CA ASP A 380 9.57 24.10 24.59
C ASP A 380 10.80 23.56 25.31
N SER A 381 11.92 24.24 25.09
CA SER A 381 13.19 23.97 25.79
C SER A 381 13.10 23.98 27.33
N ASN A 382 12.06 24.57 27.93
CA ASN A 382 11.86 24.55 29.39
C ASN A 382 11.09 23.32 29.88
N LEU A 383 10.41 22.59 28.99
CA LEU A 383 9.70 21.35 29.30
C LEU A 383 10.55 20.10 29.03
N ILE A 384 11.64 20.23 28.27
CA ILE A 384 12.66 19.18 28.08
C ILE A 384 13.58 19.15 29.31
N THR A 385 13.06 18.69 30.45
CA THR A 385 13.91 18.20 31.55
C THR A 385 13.54 16.75 31.82
N VAL A 386 14.38 15.84 31.32
CA VAL A 386 14.36 14.42 31.67
C VAL A 386 15.36 14.17 32.79
#